data_AF-A0A3D4P9R7-F1
#
_entry.id   AF-A0A3D4P9R7-F1
#
_cell.length_a   1.000
_cell.length_b   1.000
_cell.length_c   1.000
_cell.angle_alpha   90.00
_cell.angle_beta   90.00
_cell.angle_gamma   90.00
#
_symmetry.space_group_name_H-M   'P 1'
#
loop_
_entity.id
_entity.type
_entity.pdbx_description
1 polymer ?
#
loop_
_entity_poly.entity_id
_entity_poly.type
_entity_poly.pdbx_seq_one_letter_code
_entity_poly.pdbx_strand_id
1 'polypeptide(L)'
;MTFMRKALPRRTFLRSAGTAIALPLLDAMIPSMTAMAKTAASPDRLRRLGFVYMPMGCDISRWTPPDGKRLELLSPTLRSLEPVKQHVTAISNMELQNAYPGTHATSNAAFLSAAKAKRTESTDYFLGTTVDQIAAQQIGQGTQLPSLEMSMDLLSVIGQCDNGYACVYQNNLSWSSPTTPLPAEAHPRLVFETLFGEGGTAEERKADLEKRASLLDSLTSEIKRLQTKLGPQDRQTISQYLDSIREVERRIQKAEEDTLENPLPDLERPVGVPASYADHARLMFDLQLLALQGDITRVITFQLV
;
A
#
# COMPACT_ATOMS: atom_id res chain seq x y z
N MET A 1 -31.81 6.05 39.03
CA MET A 1 -31.18 4.84 38.44
C MET A 1 -30.55 5.23 37.12
N THR A 2 -29.24 5.38 37.08
CA THR A 2 -28.51 5.76 35.86
C THR A 2 -28.14 4.47 35.13
N PHE A 3 -28.83 4.16 34.04
CA PHE A 3 -28.49 3.02 33.20
C PHE A 3 -27.20 3.33 32.41
N MET A 4 -26.05 3.00 33.00
CA MET A 4 -24.77 3.04 32.30
C MET A 4 -24.79 1.87 31.29
N ARG A 5 -25.06 2.13 30.01
CA ARG A 5 -24.94 1.11 28.96
C ARG A 5 -23.47 0.67 28.89
N LYS A 6 -23.19 -0.61 29.17
CA LYS A 6 -21.87 -1.21 28.93
C LYS A 6 -21.56 -1.11 27.44
N ALA A 7 -20.49 -0.41 27.10
CA ALA A 7 -19.99 -0.35 25.72
C ALA A 7 -19.32 -1.68 25.38
N LEU A 8 -19.60 -2.20 24.18
CA LEU A 8 -18.92 -3.37 23.67
C LEU A 8 -17.44 -3.01 23.38
N PRO A 9 -16.47 -3.84 23.79
CA PRO A 9 -15.09 -3.66 23.38
C PRO A 9 -14.98 -3.60 21.85
N ARG A 10 -14.10 -2.74 21.32
CA ARG A 10 -13.87 -2.58 19.87
C ARG A 10 -13.43 -3.90 19.18
N ARG A 11 -12.89 -4.82 19.96
CA ARG A 11 -12.50 -6.19 19.58
C ARG A 11 -13.61 -7.21 19.92
N THR A 12 -14.88 -6.83 19.81
CA THR A 12 -15.99 -7.79 19.97
C THR A 12 -16.22 -8.48 18.64
N PHE A 13 -16.21 -9.81 18.66
CA PHE A 13 -16.43 -10.66 17.49
C PHE A 13 -17.69 -11.49 17.71
N LEU A 14 -18.45 -11.74 16.63
CA LEU A 14 -19.45 -12.80 16.63
C LEU A 14 -18.72 -14.15 16.59
N ARG A 15 -18.97 -15.00 17.58
CA ARG A 15 -18.36 -16.33 17.70
C ARG A 15 -19.37 -17.41 17.31
N SER A 16 -19.11 -18.11 16.21
CA SER A 16 -19.70 -19.43 15.90
C SER A 16 -18.61 -20.49 15.90
N ALA A 17 -18.95 -21.77 15.90
CA ALA A 17 -17.99 -22.87 15.98
C ALA A 17 -16.84 -22.71 14.96
N GLY A 18 -15.67 -22.26 15.45
CA GLY A 18 -14.46 -22.08 14.66
C GLY A 18 -14.27 -20.73 13.95
N THR A 19 -15.17 -19.75 14.10
CA THR A 19 -15.09 -18.45 13.38
C THR A 19 -15.34 -17.25 14.28
N ALA A 20 -14.54 -16.19 14.10
CA ALA A 20 -14.70 -14.89 14.73
C ALA A 20 -14.72 -13.81 13.65
N ILE A 21 -15.88 -13.21 13.40
CA ILE A 21 -16.02 -12.11 12.43
C ILE A 21 -15.77 -10.80 13.15
N ALA A 22 -14.79 -10.01 12.68
CA ALA A 22 -14.57 -8.66 13.17
C ALA A 22 -15.82 -7.85 12.88
N LEU A 23 -16.45 -7.35 13.94
CA LEU A 23 -17.60 -6.48 13.75
C LEU A 23 -17.08 -5.16 13.16
N PRO A 24 -17.66 -4.65 12.05
CA PRO A 24 -17.46 -3.26 11.67
C PRO A 24 -17.81 -2.39 12.88
N LEU A 25 -17.16 -1.24 13.05
CA LEU A 25 -17.37 -0.38 14.23
C LEU A 25 -18.88 -0.13 14.45
N LEU A 26 -19.44 -0.78 15.46
CA LEU A 26 -20.86 -0.66 15.80
C LEU A 26 -21.05 0.50 16.78
N ASP A 27 -22.18 1.20 16.70
CA ASP A 27 -22.53 2.27 17.65
C ASP A 27 -22.50 1.81 19.11
N ALA A 28 -22.77 0.52 19.36
CA ALA A 28 -22.69 -0.09 20.69
C ALA A 28 -21.25 -0.17 21.27
N MET A 29 -20.23 0.07 20.45
CA MET A 29 -18.81 0.10 20.86
C MET A 29 -18.30 1.50 21.21
N ILE A 30 -19.15 2.52 21.11
CA ILE A 30 -18.84 3.90 21.48
C ILE A 30 -19.37 4.12 22.90
N PRO A 31 -18.50 4.26 23.92
CA PRO A 31 -18.98 4.47 25.28
C PRO A 31 -19.71 5.80 25.37
N SER A 32 -20.89 5.77 26.01
CA SER A 32 -21.86 6.89 26.07
C SER A 32 -21.35 8.23 26.64
N MET A 33 -20.08 8.30 27.05
CA MET A 33 -19.43 9.49 27.62
C MET A 33 -18.01 9.77 27.08
N THR A 34 -17.54 9.07 26.04
CA THR A 34 -16.22 9.36 25.44
C THR A 34 -16.38 10.40 24.34
N ALA A 35 -15.64 11.52 24.42
CA ALA A 35 -15.59 12.48 23.32
C ALA A 35 -15.08 11.78 22.05
N MET A 36 -15.82 11.86 20.94
CA MET A 36 -15.48 11.20 19.66
C MET A 36 -14.02 11.47 19.22
N ALA A 37 -13.49 12.65 19.54
CA ALA A 37 -12.10 13.07 19.28
C ALA A 37 -11.02 12.22 19.97
N LYS A 38 -11.34 11.41 20.98
CA LYS A 38 -10.40 10.51 21.67
C LYS A 38 -10.58 9.03 21.31
N THR A 39 -11.49 8.72 20.40
CA THR A 39 -11.73 7.35 19.94
C THR A 39 -10.83 7.05 18.74
N ALA A 40 -10.51 5.79 18.43
CA ALA A 40 -9.85 5.47 17.16
C ALA A 40 -10.79 5.60 15.94
N ALA A 41 -11.97 6.21 16.12
CA ALA A 41 -12.82 6.74 15.04
C ALA A 41 -12.64 8.27 14.89
N SER A 42 -11.66 8.85 15.59
CA SER A 42 -11.39 10.27 15.52
C SER A 42 -10.91 10.64 14.10
N PRO A 43 -11.44 11.72 13.50
CA PRO A 43 -11.09 12.10 12.12
C PRO A 43 -9.60 12.34 11.89
N ASP A 44 -8.86 12.72 12.95
CA ASP A 44 -7.41 12.91 12.94
C ASP A 44 -6.62 11.59 12.83
N ARG A 45 -7.21 10.45 13.23
CA ARG A 45 -6.57 9.11 13.20
C ARG A 45 -6.99 8.25 11.99
N LEU A 46 -8.03 8.65 11.27
CA LEU A 46 -8.57 7.96 10.09
C LEU A 46 -8.10 8.56 8.75
N ARG A 47 -6.97 9.27 8.73
CA ARG A 47 -6.38 9.73 7.46
C ARG A 47 -5.89 8.52 6.67
N ARG A 48 -6.43 8.34 5.47
CA ARG A 48 -6.05 7.31 4.50
C ARG A 48 -5.81 7.98 3.17
N LEU A 49 -4.81 7.49 2.44
CA LEU A 49 -4.44 8.01 1.13
C LEU A 49 -4.30 6.83 0.17
N GLY A 50 -4.97 6.92 -0.97
CA GLY A 50 -4.94 5.91 -2.01
C GLY A 50 -4.66 6.57 -3.35
N PHE A 51 -3.72 6.02 -4.11
CA PHE A 51 -3.44 6.40 -5.48
C PHE A 51 -3.76 5.23 -6.39
N VAL A 52 -4.61 5.46 -7.39
CA VAL A 52 -4.90 4.47 -8.44
C VAL A 52 -4.41 5.04 -9.75
N TYR A 53 -3.39 4.41 -10.33
CA TYR A 53 -2.87 4.74 -11.64
C TYR A 53 -3.56 3.89 -12.70
N MET A 54 -4.08 4.54 -13.73
CA MET A 54 -4.63 3.91 -14.92
C MET A 54 -3.70 4.25 -16.09
N PRO A 55 -3.00 3.26 -16.68
CA PRO A 55 -2.03 3.52 -17.73
C PRO A 55 -2.70 3.82 -19.08
N MET A 56 -1.86 3.95 -20.11
CA MET A 56 -2.26 4.20 -21.49
C MET A 56 -3.28 3.16 -21.97
N GLY A 57 -4.27 3.60 -22.76
CA GLY A 57 -5.33 2.73 -23.30
C GLY A 57 -6.73 2.96 -22.69
N CYS A 58 -6.85 3.86 -21.72
CA CYS A 58 -8.14 4.25 -21.16
C CYS A 58 -9.02 5.00 -22.18
N ASP A 59 -10.33 4.69 -22.22
CA ASP A 59 -11.32 5.47 -22.96
C ASP A 59 -11.63 6.78 -22.21
N ILE A 60 -10.81 7.80 -22.46
CA ILE A 60 -10.90 9.14 -21.84
C ILE A 60 -12.28 9.77 -22.06
N SER A 61 -12.96 9.46 -23.18
CA SER A 61 -14.29 10.01 -23.49
C SER A 61 -15.38 9.52 -22.54
N ARG A 62 -15.19 8.30 -21.97
CA ARG A 62 -16.10 7.71 -20.98
C ARG A 62 -15.64 7.91 -19.54
N TRP A 63 -14.39 8.32 -19.34
CA TRP A 63 -13.83 8.69 -18.04
C TRP A 63 -14.16 10.13 -17.66
N THR A 64 -13.95 11.07 -18.56
CA THR A 64 -14.03 12.51 -18.27
C THR A 64 -15.49 12.96 -18.10
N PRO A 65 -15.86 13.57 -16.96
CA PRO A 65 -17.18 14.16 -16.80
C PRO A 65 -17.45 15.25 -17.86
N PRO A 66 -18.70 15.38 -18.34
CA PRO A 66 -19.04 16.30 -19.44
C PRO A 66 -18.99 17.78 -19.03
N ASP A 67 -19.19 18.09 -17.75
CA ASP A 67 -19.24 19.47 -17.23
C ASP A 67 -18.04 19.80 -16.33
N GLY A 68 -17.30 20.85 -16.70
CA GLY A 68 -16.04 21.23 -16.05
C GLY A 68 -16.15 22.19 -14.84
N LYS A 69 -17.36 22.52 -14.36
CA LYS A 69 -17.55 23.48 -13.24
C LYS A 69 -18.11 22.86 -11.98
N ARG A 70 -19.04 21.92 -12.09
CA ARG A 70 -19.62 21.17 -10.97
C ARG A 70 -19.91 19.75 -11.43
N LEU A 71 -19.52 18.77 -10.62
CA LEU A 71 -19.74 17.35 -10.91
C LEU A 71 -21.21 16.97 -10.64
N GLU A 72 -22.12 17.42 -11.51
CA GLU A 72 -23.55 17.11 -11.41
C GLU A 72 -23.85 15.71 -11.97
N LEU A 73 -23.19 15.38 -13.07
CA LEU A 73 -23.30 14.11 -13.78
C LEU A 73 -21.96 13.38 -13.80
N LEU A 74 -21.99 12.09 -13.47
CA LEU A 74 -20.86 11.19 -13.63
C LEU A 74 -20.84 10.61 -15.04
N SER A 75 -19.65 10.46 -15.59
CA SER A 75 -19.41 9.76 -16.85
C SER A 75 -19.72 8.25 -16.70
N PRO A 76 -19.90 7.49 -17.80
CA PRO A 76 -20.21 6.07 -17.72
C PRO A 76 -19.26 5.26 -16.84
N THR A 77 -17.94 5.54 -16.92
CA THR A 77 -16.93 4.83 -16.12
C THR A 77 -16.98 5.20 -14.64
N LEU A 78 -17.38 6.42 -14.31
CA LEU A 78 -17.46 6.91 -12.93
C LEU A 78 -18.80 6.62 -12.26
N ARG A 79 -19.78 6.02 -12.95
CA ARG A 79 -21.14 5.78 -12.44
C ARG A 79 -21.18 5.03 -11.11
N SER A 80 -20.21 4.15 -10.86
CA SER A 80 -20.11 3.41 -9.58
C SER A 80 -19.87 4.32 -8.36
N LEU A 81 -19.40 5.55 -8.57
CA LEU A 81 -19.17 6.54 -7.52
C LEU A 81 -20.40 7.36 -7.14
N GLU A 82 -21.56 7.15 -7.79
CA GLU A 82 -22.79 7.90 -7.50
C GLU A 82 -23.14 7.97 -5.99
N PRO A 83 -23.01 6.89 -5.19
CA PRO A 83 -23.30 6.93 -3.76
C PRO A 83 -22.42 7.90 -2.95
N VAL A 84 -21.25 8.26 -3.49
CA VAL A 84 -20.26 9.14 -2.85
C VAL A 84 -19.98 10.40 -3.67
N LYS A 85 -20.79 10.72 -4.68
CA LYS A 85 -20.57 11.80 -5.65
C LYS A 85 -20.26 13.15 -4.99
N GLN A 86 -20.91 13.47 -3.87
CA GLN A 86 -20.67 14.71 -3.11
C GLN A 86 -19.24 14.83 -2.54
N HIS A 87 -18.48 13.73 -2.52
CA HIS A 87 -17.08 13.67 -2.08
C HIS A 87 -16.09 13.50 -3.24
N VAL A 88 -16.58 13.52 -4.49
CA VAL A 88 -15.75 13.34 -5.70
C VAL A 88 -15.50 14.69 -6.35
N THR A 89 -14.23 14.95 -6.66
CA THR A 89 -13.80 16.08 -7.48
C THR A 89 -13.09 15.54 -8.70
N ALA A 90 -13.55 15.93 -9.88
CA ALA A 90 -12.84 15.64 -11.12
C ALA A 90 -12.00 16.86 -11.51
N ILE A 91 -10.70 16.65 -11.69
CA ILE A 91 -9.78 17.67 -12.19
C ILE A 91 -9.33 17.22 -13.59
N SER A 92 -9.54 18.07 -14.58
CA SER A 92 -9.27 17.80 -15.99
C SER A 92 -8.36 18.87 -16.59
N ASN A 93 -7.91 18.65 -17.83
CA ASN A 93 -7.03 19.59 -18.55
C ASN A 93 -5.71 19.87 -17.80
N MET A 94 -5.16 18.81 -17.19
CA MET A 94 -3.85 18.84 -16.56
C MET A 94 -2.83 18.09 -17.43
N GLU A 95 -1.61 18.60 -17.47
CA GLU A 95 -0.49 17.96 -18.13
C GLU A 95 0.70 17.88 -17.15
N LEU A 96 1.32 16.70 -17.08
CA LEU A 96 2.59 16.53 -16.40
C LEU A 96 3.72 16.71 -17.43
N GLN A 97 4.21 17.95 -17.58
CA GLN A 97 5.27 18.28 -18.55
C GLN A 97 6.51 17.37 -18.44
N ASN A 98 6.85 16.94 -17.22
CA ASN A 98 8.00 16.06 -16.96
C ASN A 98 7.79 14.61 -17.43
N ALA A 99 6.55 14.22 -17.76
CA ALA A 99 6.23 12.93 -18.37
C ALA A 99 6.50 12.90 -19.88
N TYR A 100 6.75 14.04 -20.54
CA TYR A 100 6.98 14.07 -21.99
C TYR A 100 8.18 13.17 -22.39
N PRO A 101 8.06 12.30 -23.42
CA PRO A 101 7.03 12.31 -24.46
C PRO A 101 5.76 11.49 -24.18
N GLY A 102 5.54 11.02 -22.95
CA GLY A 102 4.30 10.32 -22.57
C GLY A 102 4.31 8.83 -22.93
N THR A 103 5.47 8.18 -22.76
CA THR A 103 5.63 6.73 -22.92
C THR A 103 5.19 5.97 -21.65
N HIS A 104 5.22 4.64 -21.66
CA HIS A 104 4.91 3.84 -20.47
C HIS A 104 5.84 4.19 -19.29
N ALA A 105 7.15 4.18 -19.51
CA ALA A 105 8.16 4.49 -18.51
C ALA A 105 8.09 5.94 -18.02
N THR A 106 7.93 6.91 -18.93
CA THR A 106 7.94 8.33 -18.56
C THR A 106 6.65 8.78 -17.87
N SER A 107 5.49 8.24 -18.28
CA SER A 107 4.20 8.50 -17.61
C SER A 107 4.15 7.86 -16.23
N ASN A 108 4.59 6.60 -16.11
CA ASN A 108 4.59 5.87 -14.84
C ASN A 108 5.54 6.53 -13.83
N ALA A 109 6.76 6.90 -14.26
CA ALA A 109 7.71 7.57 -13.40
C ALA A 109 7.20 8.95 -12.91
N ALA A 110 6.56 9.73 -13.78
CA ALA A 110 6.12 11.09 -13.44
C ALA A 110 4.85 11.13 -12.58
N PHE A 111 4.00 10.10 -12.58
CA PHE A 111 2.68 10.13 -11.95
C PHE A 111 2.71 10.56 -10.48
N LEU A 112 3.51 9.90 -9.63
CA LEU A 112 3.60 10.24 -8.20
C LEU A 112 4.83 11.08 -7.83
N SER A 113 5.83 11.15 -8.70
CA SER A 113 7.06 11.91 -8.43
C SER A 113 7.00 13.34 -8.96
N ALA A 114 6.16 13.60 -9.97
CA ALA A 114 6.19 14.80 -10.82
C ALA A 114 7.60 15.12 -11.39
N ALA A 115 8.53 14.15 -11.37
CA ALA A 115 9.92 14.31 -11.77
C ALA A 115 10.17 13.74 -13.17
N LYS A 116 11.21 14.24 -13.84
CA LYS A 116 11.64 13.72 -15.14
C LYS A 116 12.62 12.57 -14.92
N ALA A 117 12.24 11.36 -15.36
CA ALA A 117 13.11 10.19 -15.29
C ALA A 117 14.43 10.42 -16.04
N LYS A 118 15.55 10.06 -15.42
CA LYS A 118 16.85 10.04 -16.12
C LYS A 118 16.79 8.97 -17.22
N ARG A 119 17.08 9.39 -18.45
CA ARG A 119 17.16 8.51 -19.62
C ARG A 119 18.40 7.64 -19.51
N THR A 120 18.23 6.39 -19.10
CA THR A 120 19.27 5.36 -18.97
C THR A 120 18.60 4.00 -19.00
N GLU A 121 19.25 3.01 -19.59
CA GLU A 121 18.87 1.59 -19.52
C GLU A 121 19.66 0.82 -18.46
N SER A 122 20.57 1.50 -17.74
CA SER A 122 21.46 0.92 -16.74
C SER A 122 20.89 1.06 -15.32
N THR A 123 21.69 0.67 -14.32
CA THR A 123 21.36 0.74 -12.89
C THR A 123 21.55 2.11 -12.26
N ASP A 124 22.07 3.09 -13.01
CA ASP A 124 22.28 4.47 -12.57
C ASP A 124 21.02 5.34 -12.74
N TYR A 125 19.83 4.71 -12.72
CA TYR A 125 18.53 5.36 -12.79
C TYR A 125 18.35 6.34 -11.63
N PHE A 126 17.60 7.41 -11.91
CA PHE A 126 17.34 8.49 -10.97
C PHE A 126 16.00 9.13 -11.28
N LEU A 127 15.18 9.33 -10.25
CA LEU A 127 13.87 9.96 -10.33
C LEU A 127 13.71 11.00 -9.20
N GLY A 128 12.86 10.71 -8.23
CA GLY A 128 12.53 11.53 -7.08
C GLY A 128 11.68 10.72 -6.12
N THR A 129 11.69 11.10 -4.83
CA THR A 129 10.77 10.49 -3.85
C THR A 129 9.34 10.81 -4.21
N THR A 130 8.49 9.80 -4.22
CA THR A 130 7.10 9.93 -4.66
C THR A 130 6.19 10.39 -3.52
N VAL A 131 5.07 11.05 -3.88
CA VAL A 131 4.16 11.67 -2.91
C VAL A 131 3.52 10.68 -1.93
N ASP A 132 3.26 9.45 -2.37
CA ASP A 132 2.80 8.36 -1.50
C ASP A 132 3.85 8.02 -0.44
N GLN A 133 5.14 8.01 -0.79
CA GLN A 133 6.22 7.72 0.16
C GLN A 133 6.48 8.89 1.12
N ILE A 134 6.31 10.13 0.64
CA ILE A 134 6.29 11.31 1.52
C ILE A 134 5.12 11.18 2.52
N ALA A 135 3.94 10.75 2.08
CA ALA A 135 2.81 10.50 2.96
C ALA A 135 3.08 9.34 3.93
N ALA A 136 3.70 8.25 3.48
CA ALA A 136 4.04 7.07 4.30
C ALA A 136 4.98 7.44 5.46
N GLN A 137 5.91 8.37 5.24
CA GLN A 137 6.76 8.94 6.29
C GLN A 137 5.98 9.71 7.36
N GLN A 138 4.84 10.31 7.01
CA GLN A 138 4.03 11.14 7.91
C GLN A 138 2.91 10.37 8.61
N ILE A 139 2.19 9.51 7.88
CA ILE A 139 0.98 8.83 8.38
C ILE A 139 1.09 7.30 8.42
N GLY A 140 2.05 6.71 7.72
CA GLY A 140 2.28 5.26 7.70
C GLY A 140 3.08 4.73 8.90
N GLN A 141 3.72 5.62 9.66
CA GLN A 141 4.55 5.22 10.80
C GLN A 141 3.77 4.63 11.97
N GLY A 142 2.43 4.67 11.96
CA GLY A 142 1.57 4.07 12.98
C GLY A 142 0.93 2.72 12.62
N THR A 143 1.25 2.12 11.47
CA THR A 143 0.62 0.88 10.98
C THR A 143 1.66 -0.17 10.58
N GLN A 144 1.32 -1.47 10.61
CA GLN A 144 2.24 -2.58 10.31
C GLN A 144 3.06 -2.33 9.02
N LEU A 145 2.38 -1.91 7.96
CA LEU A 145 3.00 -1.47 6.71
C LEU A 145 2.86 0.06 6.60
N PRO A 146 3.94 0.82 6.35
CA PRO A 146 3.81 2.27 6.15
C PRO A 146 3.11 2.65 4.84
N SER A 147 3.26 1.79 3.83
CA SER A 147 2.61 1.89 2.53
C SER A 147 2.42 0.47 1.98
N LEU A 148 1.52 0.34 0.99
CA LEU A 148 1.26 -0.90 0.27
C LEU A 148 1.24 -0.61 -1.23
N GLU A 149 2.22 -1.15 -1.94
CA GLU A 149 2.40 -1.01 -3.38
C GLU A 149 1.84 -2.25 -4.11
N MET A 150 0.85 -2.05 -4.97
CA MET A 150 0.12 -3.12 -5.67
C MET A 150 0.06 -2.85 -7.17
N SER A 151 -0.03 -3.90 -7.98
CA SER A 151 -0.25 -3.80 -9.42
C SER A 151 -1.19 -4.90 -9.94
N MET A 152 -1.71 -4.74 -11.15
CA MET A 152 -2.46 -5.79 -11.86
C MET A 152 -1.55 -6.70 -12.70
N ASP A 153 -0.45 -6.16 -13.21
CA ASP A 153 0.50 -6.92 -14.02
C ASP A 153 1.54 -7.61 -13.15
N LEU A 154 1.65 -8.93 -13.33
CA LEU A 154 2.84 -9.69 -12.94
C LEU A 154 4.00 -9.14 -13.77
N LEU A 155 4.93 -8.43 -13.12
CA LEU A 155 6.15 -7.84 -13.67
C LEU A 155 6.57 -8.53 -14.98
N SER A 156 6.16 -7.96 -16.12
CA SER A 156 6.48 -8.52 -17.41
C SER A 156 7.98 -8.36 -17.66
N VAL A 157 8.66 -9.51 -17.66
CA VAL A 157 9.93 -9.87 -18.31
C VAL A 157 10.87 -8.71 -18.64
N ILE A 158 12.02 -8.71 -17.98
CA ILE A 158 13.22 -7.91 -18.31
C ILE A 158 13.36 -7.79 -19.84
N GLY A 159 13.36 -6.56 -20.37
CA GLY A 159 13.63 -6.28 -21.79
C GLY A 159 12.42 -5.92 -22.66
N GLN A 160 11.22 -5.79 -22.11
CA GLN A 160 10.02 -5.26 -22.80
C GLN A 160 9.70 -3.80 -22.42
N CYS A 161 10.70 -3.05 -21.97
CA CYS A 161 10.55 -1.70 -21.45
C CYS A 161 10.87 -0.67 -22.54
N ASP A 162 10.36 0.55 -22.40
CA ASP A 162 10.61 1.61 -23.39
C ASP A 162 12.11 1.81 -23.68
N ASN A 163 12.48 1.78 -24.96
CA ASN A 163 13.86 2.00 -25.40
C ASN A 163 14.43 3.31 -24.83
N GLY A 164 15.59 3.22 -24.18
CA GLY A 164 16.28 4.32 -23.51
C GLY A 164 15.92 4.51 -22.04
N TYR A 165 15.04 3.67 -21.47
CA TYR A 165 14.63 3.73 -20.07
C TYR A 165 14.73 2.37 -19.37
N ALA A 166 15.27 2.37 -18.15
CA ALA A 166 15.36 1.21 -17.31
C ALA A 166 13.96 0.73 -16.91
N CYS A 167 13.74 -0.58 -16.90
CA CYS A 167 12.46 -1.20 -16.56
C CYS A 167 11.88 -0.78 -15.22
N VAL A 168 12.73 -0.34 -14.28
CA VAL A 168 12.29 0.15 -12.98
C VAL A 168 11.32 1.32 -13.07
N TYR A 169 11.41 2.16 -14.12
CA TYR A 169 10.50 3.29 -14.31
C TYR A 169 9.10 2.86 -14.73
N GLN A 170 8.97 1.79 -15.49
CA GLN A 170 7.67 1.25 -15.95
C GLN A 170 7.03 0.33 -14.93
N ASN A 171 7.84 -0.35 -14.13
CA ASN A 171 7.40 -1.40 -13.22
C ASN A 171 7.09 -0.90 -11.80
N ASN A 172 7.52 0.32 -11.44
CA ASN A 172 7.35 0.87 -10.09
C ASN A 172 6.83 2.30 -10.13
N LEU A 173 5.67 2.51 -9.52
CA LEU A 173 5.11 3.85 -9.27
C LEU A 173 5.76 4.54 -8.08
N SER A 174 6.11 3.76 -7.06
CA SER A 174 6.52 4.25 -5.74
C SER A 174 8.04 4.23 -5.59
N TRP A 175 8.60 5.33 -5.07
CA TRP A 175 10.03 5.52 -4.87
C TRP A 175 10.26 6.15 -3.50
N SER A 176 10.89 5.41 -2.57
CA SER A 176 11.17 5.88 -1.21
C SER A 176 12.29 6.93 -1.18
N SER A 177 13.17 6.88 -2.17
CA SER A 177 14.23 7.87 -2.43
C SER A 177 14.40 8.08 -3.93
N PRO A 178 15.11 9.13 -4.38
CA PRO A 178 15.38 9.34 -5.81
C PRO A 178 16.07 8.18 -6.52
N THR A 179 16.66 7.22 -5.79
CA THR A 179 17.36 6.05 -6.33
C THR A 179 16.80 4.72 -5.83
N THR A 180 15.68 4.72 -5.10
CA THR A 180 15.14 3.50 -4.47
C THR A 180 13.69 3.30 -4.87
N PRO A 181 13.42 2.55 -5.95
CA PRO A 181 12.07 2.13 -6.32
C PRO A 181 11.54 1.08 -5.33
N LEU A 182 10.22 1.06 -5.13
CA LEU A 182 9.52 0.05 -4.35
C LEU A 182 8.72 -0.87 -5.28
N PRO A 183 9.04 -2.18 -5.30
CA PRO A 183 8.30 -3.18 -6.07
C PRO A 183 6.82 -3.23 -5.71
N ALA A 184 5.95 -3.18 -6.72
CA ALA A 184 4.53 -3.46 -6.57
C ALA A 184 4.27 -4.97 -6.66
N GLU A 185 3.38 -5.48 -5.82
CA GLU A 185 2.96 -6.88 -5.85
C GLU A 185 1.66 -7.06 -6.64
N ALA A 186 1.66 -8.01 -7.57
CA ALA A 186 0.50 -8.29 -8.43
C ALA A 186 -0.23 -9.57 -8.07
N HIS A 187 0.43 -10.48 -7.37
CA HIS A 187 -0.11 -11.77 -6.99
C HIS A 187 -0.98 -11.61 -5.72
N PRO A 188 -2.31 -11.79 -5.80
CA PRO A 188 -3.22 -11.53 -4.68
C PRO A 188 -2.88 -12.32 -3.41
N ARG A 189 -2.37 -13.55 -3.58
CA ARG A 189 -1.89 -14.37 -2.46
C ARG A 189 -0.70 -13.75 -1.73
N LEU A 190 0.28 -13.20 -2.43
CA LEU A 190 1.46 -12.58 -1.80
C LEU A 190 1.07 -11.28 -1.10
N VAL A 191 0.15 -10.51 -1.68
CA VAL A 191 -0.45 -9.35 -1.00
C VAL A 191 -1.16 -9.79 0.28
N PHE A 192 -2.00 -10.82 0.21
CA PHE A 192 -2.73 -11.33 1.36
C PHE A 192 -1.77 -11.84 2.45
N GLU A 193 -0.75 -12.60 2.10
CA GLU A 193 0.28 -13.08 3.05
C GLU A 193 1.09 -11.92 3.63
N THR A 194 1.29 -10.83 2.89
CA THR A 194 1.93 -9.60 3.40
C THR A 194 1.03 -8.87 4.40
N LEU A 195 -0.29 -8.86 4.17
CA LEU A 195 -1.26 -8.22 5.04
C LEU A 195 -1.51 -9.01 6.33
N PHE A 196 -1.66 -10.33 6.22
CA PHE A 196 -2.15 -11.19 7.31
C PHE A 196 -1.13 -12.24 7.81
N GLY A 197 0.05 -12.32 7.19
CA GLY A 197 1.05 -13.35 7.44
C GLY A 197 0.82 -14.62 6.63
N GLU A 198 1.80 -15.52 6.66
CA GLU A 198 1.60 -16.92 6.30
C GLU A 198 0.63 -17.51 7.33
N GLY A 199 -0.63 -17.74 6.94
CA GLY A 199 -1.63 -18.24 7.87
C GLY A 199 -1.16 -19.49 8.63
N GLY A 200 -1.62 -19.61 9.87
CA GLY A 200 -1.18 -20.58 10.87
C GLY A 200 -1.73 -20.17 12.24
N THR A 201 -1.57 -21.02 13.25
CA THR A 201 -1.91 -20.67 14.64
C THR A 201 -1.20 -19.38 15.07
N ALA A 202 -1.74 -18.67 16.05
CA ALA A 202 -1.10 -17.44 16.56
C ALA A 202 0.33 -17.73 17.06
N GLU A 203 0.55 -18.93 17.60
CA GLU A 203 1.86 -19.44 18.01
C GLU A 203 2.82 -19.62 16.82
N GLU A 204 2.38 -20.20 15.71
CA GLU A 204 3.21 -20.38 14.50
C GLU A 204 3.62 -19.05 13.88
N ARG A 205 2.68 -18.10 13.77
CA ARG A 205 2.99 -16.75 13.25
C ARG A 205 3.98 -15.99 14.13
N LYS A 206 3.84 -16.11 15.45
CA LYS A 206 4.79 -15.51 16.40
C LYS A 206 6.18 -16.14 16.27
N ALA A 207 6.26 -17.46 16.17
CA ALA A 207 7.54 -18.17 16.01
C ALA A 207 8.26 -17.79 14.71
N ASP A 208 7.52 -17.62 13.60
CA ASP A 208 8.11 -17.19 12.32
C ASP A 208 8.58 -15.74 12.35
N LEU A 209 7.86 -14.83 13.02
CA LEU A 209 8.30 -13.45 13.24
C LEU A 209 9.58 -13.40 14.09
N GLU A 210 9.64 -14.13 15.20
CA GLU A 210 10.83 -14.22 16.07
C GLU A 210 12.04 -14.76 15.30
N LYS A 211 11.83 -15.77 14.44
CA LYS A 211 12.89 -16.33 13.59
C LYS A 211 13.38 -15.33 12.56
N ARG A 212 12.47 -14.56 11.93
CA ARG A 212 12.82 -13.49 10.97
C ARG A 212 13.60 -12.36 11.66
N ALA A 213 13.17 -11.93 12.85
CA ALA A 213 13.88 -10.93 13.65
C ALA A 213 15.32 -11.37 13.96
N SER A 214 15.50 -12.61 14.44
CA SER A 214 16.82 -13.15 14.77
C SER A 214 17.75 -13.26 13.56
N LEU A 215 17.22 -13.62 12.38
CA LEU A 215 18.01 -13.68 11.15
C LEU A 215 18.46 -12.28 10.69
N LEU A 216 17.58 -11.28 10.79
CA LEU A 216 17.91 -9.91 10.43
C LEU A 216 18.94 -9.30 11.38
N ASP A 217 18.81 -9.52 12.69
CA ASP A 217 19.81 -9.08 13.66
C ASP A 217 21.20 -9.65 13.35
N SER A 218 21.26 -10.95 13.00
CA SER A 218 22.52 -11.59 12.60
C SER A 218 23.09 -10.95 11.33
N LEU A 219 22.28 -10.74 10.30
CA LEU A 219 22.72 -10.11 9.04
C LEU A 219 23.16 -8.65 9.24
N THR A 220 22.41 -7.86 10.01
CA THR A 220 22.72 -6.46 10.34
C THR A 220 24.08 -6.35 11.05
N SER A 221 24.38 -7.29 11.96
CA SER A 221 25.67 -7.34 12.65
C SER A 221 26.85 -7.63 11.71
N GLU A 222 26.67 -8.56 10.76
CA GLU A 222 27.69 -8.90 9.77
C GLU A 222 27.91 -7.78 8.75
N ILE A 223 26.83 -7.13 8.31
CA ILE A 223 26.89 -6.02 7.37
C ILE A 223 27.57 -4.81 8.00
N LYS A 224 27.30 -4.49 9.28
CA LYS A 224 28.04 -3.43 10.01
C LYS A 224 29.54 -3.72 10.05
N ARG A 225 29.93 -4.99 10.27
CA ARG A 225 31.33 -5.42 10.24
C ARG A 225 31.92 -5.27 8.85
N LEU A 226 31.15 -5.58 7.80
CA LEU A 226 31.56 -5.43 6.40
C LEU A 226 31.75 -3.96 6.01
N GLN A 227 30.88 -3.05 6.45
CA GLN A 227 30.98 -1.61 6.18
C GLN A 227 32.31 -1.00 6.64
N THR A 228 32.91 -1.51 7.74
CA THR A 228 34.22 -1.03 8.21
C THR A 228 35.35 -1.28 7.20
N LYS A 229 35.19 -2.27 6.31
CA LYS A 229 36.20 -2.70 5.32
C LYS A 229 35.96 -2.16 3.91
N LEU A 230 34.82 -1.52 3.66
CA LEU A 230 34.41 -1.04 2.33
C LEU A 230 34.81 0.40 2.06
N GLY A 231 34.98 0.72 0.77
CA GLY A 231 35.20 2.08 0.28
C GLY A 231 33.94 2.96 0.32
N PRO A 232 34.05 4.28 0.14
CA PRO A 232 32.94 5.23 0.32
C PRO A 232 31.71 4.95 -0.57
N GLN A 233 31.93 4.52 -1.82
CA GLN A 233 30.87 4.25 -2.78
C GLN A 233 30.07 2.99 -2.40
N ASP A 234 30.75 1.90 -2.04
CA ASP A 234 30.11 0.65 -1.60
C ASP A 234 29.38 0.82 -0.27
N ARG A 235 29.90 1.68 0.64
CA ARG A 235 29.23 2.02 1.89
C ARG A 235 27.88 2.69 1.67
N GLN A 236 27.74 3.51 0.63
CA GLN A 236 26.47 4.17 0.31
C GLN A 236 25.42 3.16 -0.17
N THR A 237 25.81 2.24 -1.07
CA THR A 237 24.93 1.14 -1.53
C THR A 237 24.50 0.24 -0.37
N ILE A 238 25.45 -0.14 0.51
CA ILE A 238 25.12 -0.93 1.70
C ILE A 238 24.24 -0.15 2.67
N SER A 239 24.42 1.17 2.80
CA SER A 239 23.54 1.99 3.65
C SER A 239 22.09 1.96 3.16
N GLN A 240 21.85 2.09 1.85
CA GLN A 240 20.50 1.98 1.27
C GLN A 240 19.89 0.59 1.50
N TYR A 241 20.71 -0.46 1.42
CA TYR A 241 20.28 -1.82 1.74
C TYR A 241 19.96 -1.98 3.23
N LEU A 242 20.76 -1.40 4.13
CA LEU A 242 20.49 -1.39 5.58
C LEU A 242 19.25 -0.59 5.94
N ASP A 243 18.95 0.50 5.24
CA ASP A 243 17.72 1.26 5.44
C ASP A 243 16.49 0.44 4.99
N SER A 244 16.64 -0.38 3.96
CA SER A 244 15.63 -1.37 3.57
C SER A 244 15.46 -2.47 4.63
N ILE A 245 16.56 -2.97 5.22
CA ILE A 245 16.54 -3.94 6.32
C ILE A 245 15.87 -3.35 7.57
N ARG A 246 16.19 -2.11 7.95
CA ARG A 246 15.54 -1.41 9.08
C ARG A 246 14.05 -1.27 8.87
N GLU A 247 13.63 -1.02 7.65
CA GLU A 247 12.21 -0.96 7.33
C GLU A 247 11.55 -2.33 7.50
N VAL A 248 12.25 -3.43 7.22
CA VAL A 248 11.77 -4.79 7.52
C VAL A 248 11.77 -5.08 9.04
N GLU A 249 12.82 -4.73 9.77
CA GLU A 249 12.89 -4.86 11.24
C GLU A 249 11.73 -4.11 11.92
N ARG A 250 11.42 -2.90 11.43
CA ARG A 250 10.29 -2.09 11.90
C ARG A 250 8.94 -2.73 11.59
N ARG A 251 8.78 -3.36 10.43
CA ARG A 251 7.58 -4.15 10.09
C ARG A 251 7.43 -5.34 11.04
N ILE A 252 8.52 -6.02 11.40
CA ILE A 252 8.50 -7.16 12.32
C ILE A 252 8.17 -6.71 13.74
N GLN A 253 8.82 -5.66 14.27
CA GLN A 253 8.50 -5.10 15.59
C GLN A 253 7.03 -4.71 15.69
N LYS A 254 6.49 -4.04 14.67
CA LYS A 254 5.05 -3.72 14.63
C LYS A 254 4.17 -4.95 14.54
N ALA A 255 4.55 -5.94 13.73
CA ALA A 255 3.81 -7.20 13.66
C ALA A 255 3.84 -7.96 15.01
N GLU A 256 4.93 -7.90 15.76
CA GLU A 256 5.04 -8.48 17.12
C GLU A 256 4.17 -7.73 18.13
N GLU A 257 4.18 -6.39 18.11
CA GLU A 257 3.29 -5.53 18.91
C GLU A 257 1.81 -5.78 18.57
N ASP A 258 1.49 -5.89 17.27
CA ASP A 258 0.13 -6.15 16.79
C ASP A 258 -0.33 -7.59 17.08
N THR A 259 0.57 -8.58 17.07
CA THR A 259 0.25 -10.00 17.38
C THR A 259 -0.11 -10.21 18.85
N LEU A 260 0.49 -9.45 19.77
CA LEU A 260 0.13 -9.44 21.19
C LEU A 260 -1.27 -8.86 21.44
N GLU A 261 -1.77 -8.04 20.51
CA GLU A 261 -3.02 -7.31 20.64
C GLU A 261 -4.17 -7.83 19.76
N ASN A 262 -3.88 -8.48 18.62
CA ASN A 262 -4.85 -8.91 17.60
C ASN A 262 -4.52 -10.31 17.03
N PRO A 263 -5.12 -11.40 17.53
CA PRO A 263 -4.97 -12.72 16.91
C PRO A 263 -5.78 -12.78 15.60
N LEU A 264 -5.11 -12.66 14.45
CA LEU A 264 -5.75 -12.80 13.12
C LEU A 264 -6.38 -14.21 12.96
N PRO A 265 -7.59 -14.34 12.40
CA PRO A 265 -8.17 -15.63 12.03
C PRO A 265 -7.66 -16.12 10.66
N ASP A 266 -7.74 -17.43 10.44
CA ASP A 266 -7.35 -18.09 9.19
C ASP A 266 -8.40 -17.75 8.10
N LEU A 267 -8.03 -16.84 7.22
CA LEU A 267 -8.83 -16.35 6.10
C LEU A 267 -8.67 -17.31 4.90
N GLU A 268 -9.74 -17.56 4.14
CA GLU A 268 -9.65 -18.37 2.91
C GLU A 268 -8.70 -17.71 1.91
N ARG A 269 -7.63 -18.43 1.59
CA ARG A 269 -6.53 -17.92 0.78
C ARG A 269 -6.91 -17.90 -0.69
N PRO A 270 -6.63 -16.82 -1.43
CA PRO A 270 -6.68 -16.86 -2.88
C PRO A 270 -5.72 -17.93 -3.42
N VAL A 271 -6.25 -18.88 -4.20
CA VAL A 271 -5.47 -20.03 -4.71
C VAL A 271 -4.49 -19.60 -5.82
N GLY A 272 -4.71 -18.45 -6.46
CA GLY A 272 -3.85 -17.89 -7.51
C GLY A 272 -4.40 -16.58 -8.10
N VAL A 273 -3.82 -16.14 -9.22
CA VAL A 273 -4.31 -14.99 -10.00
C VAL A 273 -5.59 -15.39 -10.76
N PRO A 274 -6.72 -14.68 -10.59
CA PRO A 274 -7.93 -14.96 -11.37
C PRO A 274 -7.70 -14.84 -12.87
N ALA A 275 -8.31 -15.73 -13.68
CA ALA A 275 -8.18 -15.70 -15.14
C ALA A 275 -8.89 -14.50 -15.78
N SER A 276 -9.90 -13.95 -15.09
CA SER A 276 -10.66 -12.79 -15.52
C SER A 276 -10.03 -11.53 -14.94
N TYR A 277 -9.67 -10.59 -15.82
CA TYR A 277 -9.13 -9.28 -15.45
C TYR A 277 -10.01 -8.56 -14.41
N ALA A 278 -11.33 -8.55 -14.65
CA ALA A 278 -12.27 -7.86 -13.77
C ALA A 278 -12.33 -8.50 -12.38
N ASP A 279 -12.18 -9.82 -12.28
CA ASP A 279 -12.22 -10.53 -11.00
C ASP A 279 -10.92 -10.37 -10.23
N HIS A 280 -9.77 -10.33 -10.93
CA HIS A 280 -8.48 -9.97 -10.33
C HIS A 280 -8.50 -8.54 -9.80
N ALA A 281 -9.00 -7.57 -10.58
CA ALA A 281 -9.09 -6.18 -10.15
C ALA A 281 -10.01 -6.02 -8.93
N ARG A 282 -11.19 -6.67 -8.94
CA ARG A 282 -12.09 -6.70 -7.78
C ARG A 282 -11.39 -7.26 -6.54
N LEU A 283 -10.71 -8.40 -6.66
CA LEU A 283 -9.98 -9.02 -5.56
C LEU A 283 -8.88 -8.10 -5.00
N MET A 284 -8.14 -7.41 -5.88
CA MET A 284 -7.12 -6.46 -5.44
C MET A 284 -7.72 -5.25 -4.71
N PHE A 285 -8.90 -4.75 -5.12
CA PHE A 285 -9.62 -3.73 -4.38
C PHE A 285 -10.20 -4.25 -3.05
N ASP A 286 -10.66 -5.51 -2.99
CA ASP A 286 -11.12 -6.13 -1.75
C ASP A 286 -9.97 -6.24 -0.73
N LEU A 287 -8.77 -6.62 -1.18
CA LEU A 287 -7.57 -6.64 -0.33
C LEU A 287 -7.20 -5.25 0.19
N GLN A 288 -7.32 -4.21 -0.64
CA GLN A 288 -7.12 -2.82 -0.20
C GLN A 288 -8.16 -2.42 0.86
N LEU A 289 -9.43 -2.77 0.66
CA LEU A 289 -10.49 -2.52 1.63
C LEU A 289 -10.19 -3.19 2.97
N LEU A 290 -9.79 -4.46 2.95
CA LEU A 290 -9.43 -5.21 4.16
C LEU A 290 -8.20 -4.59 4.86
N ALA A 291 -7.19 -4.17 4.10
CA ALA A 291 -6.01 -3.50 4.64
C ALA A 291 -6.37 -2.19 5.36
N LEU A 292 -7.29 -1.40 4.78
CA LEU A 292 -7.76 -0.14 5.35
C LEU A 292 -8.67 -0.35 6.57
N GLN A 293 -9.56 -1.35 6.53
CA GLN A 293 -10.44 -1.72 7.65
C GLN A 293 -9.64 -2.25 8.84
N GLY A 294 -8.59 -3.04 8.58
CA GLY A 294 -7.67 -3.55 9.60
C GLY A 294 -6.65 -2.53 10.10
N ASP A 295 -6.59 -1.32 9.53
CA ASP A 295 -5.52 -0.33 9.76
C ASP A 295 -4.10 -0.92 9.60
N ILE A 296 -3.95 -1.88 8.68
CA ILE A 296 -2.66 -2.54 8.38
C ILE A 296 -1.74 -1.57 7.63
N THR A 297 -2.33 -0.73 6.77
CA THR A 297 -1.67 0.41 6.14
C THR A 297 -2.63 1.58 6.00
N ARG A 298 -2.07 2.79 5.84
CA ARG A 298 -2.82 4.03 5.56
C ARG A 298 -2.52 4.64 4.21
N VAL A 299 -1.51 4.14 3.52
CA VAL A 299 -1.07 4.62 2.21
C VAL A 299 -1.08 3.45 1.25
N ILE A 300 -1.83 3.56 0.17
CA ILE A 300 -1.93 2.53 -0.86
C ILE A 300 -1.61 3.15 -2.21
N THR A 301 -0.75 2.50 -2.98
CA THR A 301 -0.49 2.82 -4.38
C THR A 301 -0.86 1.60 -5.21
N PHE A 302 -1.77 1.77 -6.17
CA PHE A 302 -2.27 0.68 -6.99
C PHE A 302 -2.18 1.02 -8.48
N GLN A 303 -1.46 0.19 -9.22
CA GLN A 303 -1.34 0.26 -10.67
C GLN A 303 -2.37 -0.67 -11.32
N LEU A 304 -3.48 -0.07 -11.77
CA LEU A 304 -4.58 -0.73 -12.46
C LEU A 304 -4.23 -0.82 -13.96
N VAL A 305 -3.30 -1.73 -14.31
CA VAL A 305 -2.92 -2.01 -15.71
C VAL A 305 -4.04 -2.66 -16.47
#